data_AF-A0A941DS09-F1
#
_entry.id   AF-A0A941DS09-F1
#
_cell.length_a   1.000
_cell.length_b   1.000
_cell.length_c   1.000
_cell.angle_alpha   90.00
_cell.angle_beta   90.00
_cell.angle_gamma   90.00
#
_symmetry.space_group_name_H-M   'P 1'
#
loop_
_entity.id
_entity.type
_entity.pdbx_description
1 polymer ?
#
loop_
_entity_poly.entity_id
_entity_poly.type
_entity_poly.pdbx_seq_one_letter_code
_entity_poly.pdbx_strand_id
1 'polypeptide(L)'
;PFTTLELAALQSLIEPEEYLELEGLSDSNWRERIGNAVPPDAATAIAEVMGTTLLLAWSGETFVLSAAPIWVQPVAVALSVAQQGEQT
;
A
#
# COMPACT_ATOMS: atom_id res chain seq x y z
N PRO A 1 -23.74 -0.62 -0.79
CA PRO A 1 -22.69 0.14 -0.06
C PRO A 1 -21.98 -0.82 0.90
N PHE A 2 -20.68 -0.69 1.11
CA PHE A 2 -19.94 -1.55 2.06
C PHE A 2 -20.32 -1.24 3.51
N THR A 3 -20.39 -2.29 4.33
CA THR A 3 -20.53 -2.22 5.80
C THR A 3 -19.26 -1.68 6.45
N THR A 4 -19.33 -1.31 7.72
CA THR A 4 -18.17 -0.79 8.47
C THR A 4 -17.10 -1.86 8.70
N LEU A 5 -17.51 -3.13 8.90
CA LEU A 5 -16.58 -4.28 8.95
C LEU A 5 -15.86 -4.46 7.61
N GLU A 6 -16.61 -4.47 6.50
CA GLU A 6 -16.01 -4.61 5.17
C GLU A 6 -15.03 -3.46 4.85
N LEU A 7 -15.32 -2.22 5.28
CA LEU A 7 -14.37 -1.13 5.13
C LEU A 7 -13.09 -1.35 5.96
N ALA A 8 -13.20 -1.87 7.18
CA ALA A 8 -12.04 -2.18 8.01
C ALA A 8 -11.18 -3.28 7.38
N ALA A 9 -11.82 -4.33 6.84
CA ALA A 9 -11.14 -5.41 6.14
C ALA A 9 -10.46 -4.93 4.85
N LEU A 10 -11.13 -4.07 4.06
CA LEU A 10 -10.52 -3.44 2.88
C LEU A 10 -9.31 -2.55 3.22
N GLN A 11 -9.27 -2.02 4.45
CA GLN A 11 -8.15 -1.25 4.98
C GLN A 11 -7.11 -2.12 5.69
N SER A 12 -7.16 -3.44 5.55
CA SER A 12 -6.24 -4.39 6.23
C SER A 12 -6.19 -4.23 7.76
N LEU A 13 -7.25 -3.70 8.39
CA LEU A 13 -7.29 -3.53 9.84
C LEU A 13 -7.66 -4.82 10.57
N ILE A 14 -8.33 -5.74 9.87
CA ILE A 14 -8.87 -6.99 10.39
C ILE A 14 -9.13 -7.95 9.23
N GLU A 15 -9.12 -9.26 9.46
CA GLU A 15 -9.58 -10.22 8.46
C GLU A 15 -11.12 -10.23 8.35
N PRO A 16 -11.70 -10.58 7.18
CA PRO A 16 -13.16 -10.57 7.00
C PRO A 16 -13.93 -11.47 7.95
N GLU A 17 -13.35 -12.59 8.39
CA GLU A 17 -13.97 -13.58 9.27
C GLU A 17 -13.81 -13.26 10.77
N GLU A 18 -13.04 -12.23 11.11
CA GLU A 18 -12.73 -11.89 12.50
C GLU A 18 -13.80 -10.97 13.13
N TYR A 19 -13.82 -10.95 14.46
CA TYR A 19 -14.72 -10.11 15.23
C TYR A 19 -14.10 -8.72 15.44
N LEU A 20 -14.80 -7.68 14.98
CA LEU A 20 -14.39 -6.28 15.13
C LEU A 20 -15.17 -5.59 16.26
N GLU A 21 -14.45 -5.14 17.28
CA GLU A 21 -14.99 -4.28 18.34
C GLU A 21 -14.52 -2.83 18.15
N LEU A 22 -15.46 -1.89 18.15
CA LEU A 22 -15.20 -0.46 17.93
C LEU A 22 -15.66 0.37 19.13
N GLU A 23 -14.81 1.28 19.57
CA GLU A 23 -15.14 2.21 20.65
C GLU A 23 -16.01 3.37 20.16
N GLY A 24 -17.09 3.67 20.89
CA GLY A 24 -18.03 4.76 20.59
C GLY A 24 -19.41 4.27 20.19
N LEU A 25 -20.24 5.17 19.63
CA LEU A 25 -21.64 4.88 19.25
C LEU A 25 -22.02 5.44 17.87
N SER A 26 -21.07 6.01 17.11
CA SER A 26 -21.34 6.66 15.83
C SER A 26 -20.68 5.90 14.68
N ASP A 27 -21.51 5.22 13.88
CA ASP A 27 -21.06 4.51 12.68
C ASP A 27 -20.38 5.45 11.68
N SER A 28 -20.90 6.67 11.51
CA SER A 28 -20.28 7.67 10.63
C SER A 28 -18.85 8.00 11.08
N ASN A 29 -18.61 8.15 12.38
CA ASN A 29 -17.29 8.47 12.90
C ASN A 29 -16.32 7.30 12.72
N TRP A 30 -16.80 6.07 12.90
CA TRP A 30 -16.00 4.87 12.65
C TRP A 30 -15.57 4.79 11.20
N ARG A 31 -16.50 4.96 10.27
CA ARG A 31 -16.23 4.90 8.83
C ARG A 31 -15.27 5.98 8.37
N GLU A 32 -15.39 7.20 8.89
CA GLU A 32 -14.45 8.28 8.61
C GLU A 32 -13.03 7.93 9.08
N ARG A 33 -12.88 7.43 10.32
CA ARG A 33 -11.57 7.03 10.86
C ARG A 33 -10.95 5.88 10.07
N ILE A 34 -11.74 4.85 9.76
CA ILE A 34 -11.30 3.71 8.94
C ILE A 34 -10.88 4.20 7.54
N GLY A 35 -11.69 5.05 6.91
CA GLY A 35 -11.42 5.57 5.57
C GLY A 35 -10.18 6.47 5.48
N ASN A 36 -9.87 7.19 6.57
CA ASN A 36 -8.71 8.08 6.66
C ASN A 36 -7.44 7.38 7.16
N ALA A 37 -7.53 6.13 7.62
CA ALA A 37 -6.37 5.37 8.06
C ALA A 37 -5.48 4.99 6.87
N VAL A 38 -4.18 4.78 7.14
CA VAL A 38 -3.29 4.10 6.21
C VAL A 38 -3.44 2.59 6.46
N PRO A 39 -3.68 1.76 5.42
CA PRO A 39 -3.76 0.32 5.61
C PRO A 39 -2.49 -0.24 6.27
N PRO A 40 -2.57 -1.09 7.32
CA PRO A 40 -1.40 -1.69 7.97
C PRO A 40 -0.44 -2.41 7.03
N ASP A 41 -0.95 -3.12 6.02
CA ASP A 41 -0.10 -3.79 5.02
C ASP A 41 0.71 -2.78 4.20
N ALA A 42 0.07 -1.69 3.76
CA ALA A 42 0.73 -0.60 3.05
C ALA A 42 1.76 0.10 3.96
N ALA A 43 1.41 0.35 5.23
CA ALA A 43 2.32 0.92 6.21
C ALA A 43 3.55 0.03 6.44
N THR A 44 3.36 -1.29 6.52
CA THR A 44 4.45 -2.26 6.65
C THR A 44 5.37 -2.22 5.43
N ALA A 45 4.83 -2.28 4.22
CA ALA A 45 5.64 -2.21 2.99
C ALA A 45 6.46 -0.91 2.88
N ILE A 46 5.87 0.23 3.29
CA ILE A 46 6.58 1.52 3.36
C ILE A 46 7.69 1.46 4.42
N ALA A 47 7.39 0.95 5.61
CA ALA A 47 8.34 0.85 6.71
C ALA A 47 9.52 -0.08 6.39
N GLU A 48 9.30 -1.17 5.66
CA GLU A 48 10.36 -2.07 5.21
C GLU A 48 11.37 -1.38 4.28
N VAL A 49 10.88 -0.56 3.33
CA VAL A 49 11.75 0.24 2.45
C VAL A 49 12.49 1.33 3.23
N MET A 50 11.79 2.02 4.14
CA MET A 50 12.43 2.98 5.04
C MET A 50 13.51 2.31 5.89
N GLY A 51 13.22 1.17 6.51
CA GLY A 51 14.15 0.41 7.33
C GLY A 51 15.39 -0.03 6.57
N THR A 52 15.20 -0.59 5.37
CA THR A 52 16.32 -0.96 4.47
C THR A 52 17.19 0.26 4.16
N THR A 53 16.57 1.39 3.82
CA THR A 53 17.29 2.64 3.52
C THR A 53 18.10 3.14 4.72
N LEU A 54 17.51 3.13 5.91
CA LEU A 54 18.20 3.53 7.14
C LEU A 54 19.38 2.62 7.47
N LEU A 55 19.22 1.30 7.31
CA LEU A 55 20.31 0.34 7.55
C LEU A 55 21.46 0.52 6.57
N LEU A 56 21.18 0.75 5.28
CA LEU A 56 22.20 1.03 4.27
C LEU A 56 22.96 2.33 4.58
N ALA A 57 22.24 3.39 4.94
CA ALA A 57 22.85 4.66 5.33
C ALA A 57 23.76 4.49 6.56
N TRP A 58 23.33 3.70 7.55
CA TRP A 58 24.14 3.40 8.74
C TRP A 58 25.36 2.53 8.44
N SER A 59 25.33 1.66 7.43
CA SER A 59 26.50 0.92 6.97
C SER A 59 27.45 1.75 6.09
N GLY A 60 27.12 3.01 5.81
CA GLY A 60 27.91 3.89 4.93
C GLY A 60 27.67 3.65 3.44
N GLU A 61 26.64 2.89 3.08
CA GLU A 61 26.25 2.69 1.69
C GLU A 61 25.47 3.90 1.18
N THR A 62 25.90 4.47 0.06
CA THR A 62 25.31 5.71 -0.51
C THR A 62 24.65 5.47 -1.85
N PHE A 63 24.88 4.29 -2.45
CA PHE A 63 24.27 3.90 -3.72
C PHE A 63 23.94 2.41 -3.72
N VAL A 64 22.75 2.05 -4.17
CA VAL A 64 22.35 0.64 -4.33
C VAL A 64 21.78 0.42 -5.73
N LEU A 65 22.31 -0.59 -6.42
CA LEU A 65 21.68 -1.17 -7.59
C LEU A 65 20.88 -2.41 -7.16
N SER A 66 19.57 -2.39 -7.39
CA SER A 66 18.65 -3.45 -6.95
C SER A 66 17.77 -3.93 -8.09
N ALA A 67 17.35 -5.20 -8.02
CA ALA A 67 16.33 -5.77 -8.89
C ALA A 67 14.90 -5.63 -8.31
N ALA A 68 14.73 -4.93 -7.18
CA ALA A 68 13.43 -4.68 -6.60
C ALA A 68 12.52 -3.93 -7.60
N PRO A 69 11.24 -4.30 -7.71
CA PRO A 69 10.33 -3.67 -8.66
C PRO A 69 10.07 -2.21 -8.30
N ILE A 70 10.01 -1.35 -9.31
CA ILE A 70 9.59 0.05 -9.15
C ILE A 70 8.08 0.06 -8.88
N TRP A 71 7.67 0.73 -7.81
CA TRP A 71 6.29 0.74 -7.33
C TRP A 71 5.30 1.42 -8.29
N VAL A 72 5.73 2.47 -8.98
CA VAL A 72 4.95 3.13 -10.02
C VAL A 72 5.57 2.83 -11.37
N GLN A 73 4.96 1.92 -12.13
CA GLN A 73 5.40 1.59 -13.49
C GLN A 73 4.56 2.39 -14.50
N PRO A 74 5.19 3.09 -15.46
CA PRO A 74 4.48 3.82 -16.51
C PRO A 74 4.00 2.84 -17.60
N VAL A 75 3.12 1.91 -17.24
CA VAL A 75 2.66 0.82 -18.13
C VAL A 75 2.03 1.36 -19.41
N ALA A 76 1.29 2.47 -19.33
CA ALA A 76 0.73 3.13 -20.51
C ALA A 76 1.80 3.58 -21.52
N VAL A 77 2.94 4.09 -21.04
CA VAL A 77 4.07 4.47 -21.89
C VAL A 77 4.70 3.21 -22.50
N ALA A 78 4.91 2.17 -21.70
CA ALA A 78 5.45 0.90 -22.18
C ALA A 78 4.58 0.26 -23.28
N LEU A 79 3.25 0.29 -23.13
CA LEU A 79 2.31 -0.22 -24.13
C LEU A 79 2.35 0.58 -25.43
N SER A 80 2.47 1.90 -25.37
CA SER A 80 2.56 2.75 -26.57
C SER A 80 3.81 2.48 -27.43
N VAL A 81 4.93 2.12 -26.78
CA VAL A 81 6.17 1.75 -27.49
C VAL A 81 6.07 0.36 -28.11
N ALA A 82 5.46 -0.60 -27.41
CA ALA A 82 5.24 -1.95 -27.93
C ALA A 82 4.37 -1.96 -29.21
N GLN A 83 3.29 -1.17 -29.22
CA GLN A 83 2.39 -1.08 -30.39
C GLN A 83 3.04 -0.46 -31.64
N GLN A 84 4.06 0.39 -31.48
CA GLN A 84 4.81 0.94 -32.61
C GLN A 84 5.77 -0.09 -33.23
N GLY A 85 6.28 -1.05 -32.45
CA GLY A 85 7.17 -2.10 -32.92
C GLY A 85 6.48 -3.21 -33.71
N GLU A 86 5.16 -3.39 -33.55
CA GLU A 86 4.37 -4.39 -34.30
C GLU A 86 3.93 -3.90 -35.69
N GLN A 87 4.11 -2.61 -36.01
CA GLN A 87 3.74 -2.02 -37.30
C GLN A 87 4.90 -1.91 -38.30
N THR A 88 6.06 -2.51 -37.99
CA THR A 88 7.23 -2.61 -38.87
C THR A 88 7.59 -4.06 -39.14
#